data_AF-A0A6G2DHX7-F1
#
_entry.id   AF-A0A6G2DHX7-F1
#
_cell.length_a   1.000
_cell.length_b   1.000
_cell.length_c   1.000
_cell.angle_alpha   90.00
_cell.angle_beta   90.00
_cell.angle_gamma   90.00
#
_symmetry.space_group_name_H-M   'P 1'
#
loop_
_entity.id
_entity.type
_entity.pdbx_description
1 polymer ?
#
loop_
_entity_poly.entity_id
_entity_poly.type
_entity_poly.pdbx_seq_one_letter_code
_entity_poly.pdbx_strand_id
1 'polypeptide(L)' 'MSFDGFFLHHIVEELRSELVNGRIQKINQPFEQELVLQIRSNRQSHRLLLSAHPVFGRIQLTQTTFENPAQPSTFIMVL' A
#
# COMPACT_ATOMS: atom_id res chain seq x y z
N MET A 1 -7.31 -1.86 18.13
CA MET A 1 -7.44 -0.40 18.28
C MET A 1 -6.09 0.18 18.69
N SER A 2 -5.20 0.39 17.73
CA SER A 2 -3.87 1.00 17.95
C SER A 2 -3.42 1.87 16.78
N PHE A 3 -4.25 1.99 15.74
CA PHE A 3 -4.00 2.83 14.58
C PHE A 3 -4.83 4.11 14.75
N ASP A 4 -4.29 5.04 15.54
CA ASP A 4 -4.90 6.33 15.83
C ASP A 4 -4.26 7.46 15.00
N GLY A 5 -4.72 8.69 15.20
CA GLY A 5 -4.21 9.85 14.46
C GLY A 5 -2.74 10.16 14.74
N PHE A 6 -2.25 9.85 15.96
CA PHE A 6 -0.85 10.08 16.33
C PHE A 6 0.07 9.10 15.61
N PHE A 7 -0.29 7.81 15.59
CA PHE A 7 0.42 6.82 14.82
C PHE A 7 0.40 7.14 13.32
N LEU A 8 -0.78 7.52 12.79
CA LEU A 8 -0.91 7.90 11.39
C LEU A 8 -0.03 9.10 11.01
N HIS A 9 0.14 10.08 11.90
CA HIS A 9 1.03 11.22 11.66
C HIS A 9 2.47 10.76 11.36
N HIS A 10 3.02 9.89 12.20
CA HIS A 10 4.36 9.35 12.00
C HIS A 10 4.47 8.45 10.76
N ILE A 11 3.43 7.65 10.48
CA ILE A 11 3.38 6.86 9.24
C ILE A 11 3.40 7.77 8.00
N VAL A 12 2.65 8.88 8.02
CA VAL A 12 2.65 9.83 6.90
C VAL A 12 4.03 10.46 6.70
N GLU A 13 4.75 10.78 7.77
CA GLU A 13 6.12 11.28 7.69
C GLU A 13 7.08 10.25 7.06
N GLU A 14 7.03 9.00 7.51
CA GLU A 14 7.82 7.88 6.93
C GLU A 14 7.49 7.68 5.44
N LEU A 15 6.21 7.63 5.09
CA LEU A 15 5.80 7.44 3.70
C LEU A 15 6.22 8.63 2.81
N ARG A 16 6.24 9.85 3.36
CA ARG A 16 6.68 11.03 2.63
C ARG A 16 8.17 10.97 2.31
N SER A 17 9.01 10.57 3.28
CA SER A 17 10.46 10.47 3.04
C SER A 17 10.79 9.41 2.00
N GLU A 18 10.06 8.29 2.01
CA GLU A 18 10.34 7.16 1.12
C GLU A 18 9.70 7.31 -0.27
N LEU A 19 8.48 7.82 -0.38
CA LEU A 19 7.65 7.63 -1.58
C LEU A 19 7.35 8.89 -2.39
N VAL A 20 7.58 10.10 -1.86
CA VAL A 20 7.29 11.35 -2.59
C VAL A 20 8.12 11.42 -3.87
N ASN A 21 7.49 11.84 -4.97
CA ASN A 21 8.02 11.80 -6.34
C ASN A 21 8.33 10.39 -6.87
N GLY A 22 7.96 9.34 -6.13
CA GLY A 22 8.04 7.96 -6.59
C GLY A 22 7.06 7.67 -7.72
N ARG A 23 7.43 6.72 -8.58
CA ARG A 23 6.57 6.23 -9.66
C ARG A 23 5.88 4.94 -9.25
N ILE A 24 4.56 4.92 -9.29
CA ILE A 24 3.78 3.68 -9.17
C ILE A 24 4.09 2.79 -10.38
N GLN A 25 4.64 1.61 -10.14
CA GLN A 25 4.99 0.63 -11.18
C GLN A 25 3.87 -0.38 -11.41
N LYS A 26 3.17 -0.75 -10.34
CA LYS A 26 2.14 -1.79 -10.37
C LYS A 26 1.14 -1.56 -9.24
N ILE A 27 -0.12 -1.85 -9.52
CA ILE A 27 -1.21 -1.87 -8.54
C ILE A 27 -1.76 -3.30 -8.53
N ASN A 28 -1.92 -3.86 -7.34
CA ASN A 28 -2.44 -5.20 -7.13
C ASN A 28 -3.46 -5.22 -6.00
N GLN A 29 -4.46 -6.10 -6.10
CA GLN A 29 -5.45 -6.35 -5.05
C GLN A 29 -5.33 -7.83 -4.62
N PRO A 30 -4.45 -8.17 -3.66
CA PRO A 30 -4.29 -9.55 -3.21
C PRO A 30 -5.51 -10.07 -2.44
N PHE A 31 -6.25 -9.16 -1.78
CA PHE A 31 -7.47 -9.48 -1.03
C PHE A 31 -8.55 -8.45 -1.35
N GLU A 32 -9.81 -8.79 -1.09
CA GLU A 32 -10.96 -7.95 -1.43
C GLU A 32 -10.86 -6.51 -0.89
N GLN A 33 -10.30 -6.32 0.31
CA GLN A 33 -10.21 -5.02 0.98
C GLN A 33 -8.77 -4.51 1.12
N GLU A 34 -7.82 -5.11 0.40
CA GLU A 34 -6.40 -4.73 0.47
C GLU A 34 -5.81 -4.48 -0.91
N LEU A 35 -5.06 -3.39 -1.03
CA LEU A 35 -4.29 -3.04 -2.22
C LEU A 35 -2.81 -3.01 -1.89
N VAL A 36 -1.98 -3.41 -2.84
CA VAL A 36 -0.53 -3.30 -2.77
C VAL A 36 -0.06 -2.49 -3.97
N LEU A 37 0.55 -1.34 -3.67
CA LEU A 37 1.21 -0.50 -4.66
C LEU A 37 2.69 -0.81 -4.67
N GLN A 38 3.23 -1.15 -5.84
CA GLN A 38 4.67 -1.21 -6.04
C GLN A 38 5.15 0.15 -6.51
N ILE A 39 5.99 0.81 -5.72
CA ILE A 39 6.44 2.18 -5.96
C ILE A 39 7.95 2.20 -6.09
N ARG A 40 8.43 2.79 -7.18
CA ARG A 40 9.85 3.04 -7.43
C ARG A 40 10.20 4.46 -7.01
N SER A 41 10.96 4.61 -5.94
CA SER A 41 11.40 5.90 -5.42
C SER A 41 12.86 5.81 -4.99
N ASN A 42 13.61 6.92 -4.96
CA ASN A 42 14.96 6.97 -4.35
C ASN A 42 15.90 5.81 -4.70
N ARG A 43 15.88 5.33 -5.95
CA ARG A 43 16.66 4.14 -6.38
C ARG A 43 16.32 2.81 -5.64
N GLN A 44 15.24 2.75 -4.88
CA GLN A 44 14.65 1.55 -4.28
C GLN A 44 13.22 1.22 -4.78
N SER A 45 12.79 -0.01 -4.55
CA SER A 45 11.42 -0.47 -4.86
C SER A 45 10.71 -0.79 -3.55
N HIS A 46 9.59 -0.13 -3.32
CA HIS A 46 8.78 -0.24 -2.11
C HIS A 46 7.46 -0.94 -2.42
N ARG A 47 6.91 -1.65 -1.43
CA ARG A 47 5.54 -2.17 -1.46
C ARG A 47 4.74 -1.45 -0.37
N LEU A 48 3.76 -0.66 -0.80
CA LEU A 48 2.83 0.04 0.08
C LEU A 48 1.53 -0.76 0.15
N LEU A 49 1.20 -1.26 1.34
CA LEU A 49 -0.08 -1.91 1.62
C LEU A 49 -1.09 -0.86 2.05
N LEU A 50 -2.27 -0.89 1.44
CA LEU A 50 -3.45 -0.12 1.83
C LEU A 50 -4.54 -1.13 2.22
N SER A 51 -4.92 -1.18 3.49
CA SER A 51 -5.98 -2.06 3.98
C SER A 51 -7.16 -1.24 4.45
N ALA A 52 -8.33 -1.50 3.88
CA ALA A 52 -9.62 -0.97 4.31
C ALA A 52 -10.40 -2.00 5.16
N HIS A 53 -9.73 -3.07 5.62
CA HIS A 53 -10.37 -4.11 6.42
C HIS A 53 -10.94 -3.53 7.73
N PRO A 54 -12.19 -3.85 8.13
CA PRO A 54 -12.86 -3.21 9.26
C PRO A 54 -12.11 -3.39 10.60
N VAL A 55 -11.34 -4.47 10.74
CA VAL A 55 -10.55 -4.78 11.95
C VAL A 55 -9.06 -4.45 11.79
N PHE A 56 -8.53 -4.51 10.57
CA PHE A 56 -7.09 -4.44 10.29
C PHE A 56 -6.70 -3.27 9.39
N GLY A 57 -7.59 -2.27 9.29
CA GLY A 57 -7.41 -1.10 8.48
C GLY A 57 -6.14 -0.35 8.85
N ARG A 58 -5.25 -0.20 7.87
CA ARG A 58 -3.92 0.39 8.05
C ARG A 58 -3.29 0.73 6.71
N ILE A 59 -2.27 1.56 6.77
CA ILE A 59 -1.34 1.84 5.68
C ILE A 59 0.08 1.60 6.18
N GLN A 60 0.90 0.90 5.39
CA GLN A 60 2.28 0.58 5.78
C GLN A 60 3.16 0.22 4.59
N LEU A 61 4.46 0.47 4.70
CA LEU A 61 5.43 -0.25 3.89
C LEU A 61 5.54 -1.70 4.37
N THR A 62 5.70 -2.64 3.44
CA THR A 62 5.80 -4.05 3.78
C THR A 62 6.84 -4.78 2.95
N GLN A 63 7.52 -5.75 3.56
CA GLN A 63 8.39 -6.67 2.87
C GLN A 63 7.68 -7.95 2.44
N THR A 64 6.44 -8.16 2.87
CA THR A 64 5.64 -9.33 2.48
C THR A 64 5.40 -9.35 0.98
N THR A 65 5.53 -10.53 0.40
CA THR A 65 5.11 -10.83 -0.97
C THR A 65 3.69 -11.38 -0.94
N PHE A 66 2.83 -10.82 -1.77
CA PHE A 66 1.44 -11.27 -1.89
C PHE A 66 1.25 -11.99 -3.22
N GLU A 67 0.49 -13.07 -3.19
CA GLU A 67 0.01 -13.71 -4.40
C GLU A 67 -1.12 -12.89 -4.99
N ASN A 68 -1.07 -12.67 -6.30
CA ASN A 68 -2.11 -11.91 -6.99
C ASN A 68 -3.17 -12.87 -7.50
N PRO A 69 -4.46 -12.52 -7.39
CA PRO A 69 -5.51 -13.28 -8.05
C PRO A 69 -5.27 -13.31 -9.56
N ALA A 70 -5.66 -14.41 -10.20
CA ALA A 70 -5.45 -14.61 -11.64
C ALA A 70 -6.21 -13.58 -12.49
N GLN A 71 -7.34 -13.07 -11.98
CA GLN A 71 -8.14 -12.04 -12.64
C GLN A 71 -8.16 -10.75 -11.82
N PRO A 72 -7.73 -9.62 -12.40
CA PRO A 72 -7.85 -8.32 -11.75
C PRO A 72 -9.32 -7.89 -11.67
N SER A 73 -9.69 -7.22 -10.58
CA SER A 73 -11.03 -6.64 -10.41
C SER A 73 -11.23 -5.43 -11.33
N THR A 74 -12.49 -5.10 -11.63
CA THR A 74 -12.82 -3.86 -12.37
C THR A 74 -12.31 -2.61 -11.65
N PHE A 75 -12.28 -2.64 -10.31
CA PHE A 75 -11.75 -1.55 -9.50
C PHE A 75 -10.27 -1.28 -9.79
N ILE A 76 -9.45 -2.33 -9.86
CA ILE A 76 -8.03 -2.22 -10.22
C ILE A 76 -7.82 -1.72 -11.64
N MET A 77 -8.70 -2.06 -12.58
CA MET A 77 -8.55 -1.63 -13.98
C MET A 77 -8.76 -0.12 -14.19
N VAL A 78 -9.44 0.57 -13.27
CA VAL A 78 -9.73 2.01 -13.35
C VAL A 78 -8.69 2.87 -12.61
N LEU A 79 -8.00 2.28 -11.63
CA LEU A 79 -6.99 2.93 -10.77
C LEU A 79 -5.65 3.15 -11.48
#